data_AF-A0A228Q6A3-F1
#
_entry.id   AF-A0A228Q6A3-F1
#
_cell.length_a   1.000
_cell.length_b   1.000
_cell.length_c   1.000
_cell.angle_alpha   90.00
_cell.angle_beta   90.00
_cell.angle_gamma   90.00
#
_symmetry.space_group_name_H-M   'P 1'
#
loop_
_entity.id
_entity.type
_entity.pdbx_description
1 polymer ?
#
loop_
_entity_poly.entity_id
_entity_poly.type
_entity_poly.pdbx_seq_one_letter_code
_entity_poly.pdbx_strand_id
1 'polypeptide(L)' 'MLAPFKLSLLGAHCPLDVLEEREPQRGDRLVGLARWQYDKVRANGIYDVTVECALFVVHALALRGG' A
#
# COMPACT_ATOMS: atom_id res chain seq x y z
N MET A 1 -26.22 8.24 -0.18
CA MET A 1 -25.98 8.75 1.18
C MET A 1 -25.35 7.61 1.96
N LEU A 2 -24.04 7.64 2.23
CA LEU A 2 -23.39 6.64 3.07
C LEU A 2 -23.77 6.96 4.52
N ALA A 3 -24.40 6.00 5.21
CA ALA A 3 -24.72 6.03 6.64
C ALA A 3 -23.44 6.28 7.50
N PRO A 4 -23.50 6.54 8.82
CA PRO A 4 -22.33 7.03 9.56
C PRO A 4 -21.35 5.88 9.82
N PHE A 5 -20.56 5.53 8.80
CA PHE A 5 -19.45 4.62 8.92
C PHE A 5 -18.21 5.39 9.38
N LYS A 6 -17.50 4.84 10.37
CA LYS A 6 -16.16 5.29 10.70
C LYS A 6 -15.22 4.78 9.61
N LEU A 7 -14.66 5.71 8.84
CA LEU A 7 -13.62 5.44 7.84
C LEU A 7 -12.25 5.47 8.53
N SER A 8 -11.36 4.56 8.16
CA SER A 8 -9.95 4.62 8.52
C SER A 8 -9.09 4.39 7.29
N LEU A 9 -8.21 5.34 6.99
CA LEU A 9 -7.37 5.36 5.80
C LEU A 9 -5.97 4.84 6.15
N LEU A 10 -5.55 3.75 5.48
CA LEU A 10 -4.23 3.15 5.65
C LEU A 10 -3.38 3.36 4.40
N GLY A 11 -2.22 3.99 4.56
CA GLY A 11 -1.21 4.09 3.51
C GLY A 11 -0.28 2.88 3.58
N ALA A 12 -0.14 2.14 2.49
CA ALA A 12 0.84 1.06 2.38
C ALA A 12 1.94 1.46 1.40
N HIS A 13 3.15 1.66 1.92
CA HIS A 13 4.29 2.17 1.18
C HIS A 13 5.36 1.08 1.13
N CYS A 14 5.94 0.85 -0.03
CA CYS A 14 7.13 0.03 -0.13
C CYS A 14 8.17 0.74 -1.01
N PRO A 15 9.48 0.49 -0.81
CA PRO A 15 10.55 0.91 -1.71
C PRO A 15 10.31 0.46 -3.16
N LEU A 16 10.73 1.27 -4.15
CA LEU A 16 10.45 1.01 -5.57
C LEU A 16 11.09 -0.29 -6.06
N ASP A 17 12.34 -0.51 -5.68
CA ASP A 17 13.11 -1.72 -5.99
C ASP A 17 12.41 -3.00 -5.51
N VAL A 18 11.88 -3.00 -4.28
CA VAL A 18 11.10 -4.12 -3.74
C VAL A 18 9.81 -4.36 -4.53
N LEU A 19 9.15 -3.30 -4.99
CA LEU A 19 7.94 -3.42 -5.82
C LEU A 19 8.25 -3.98 -7.20
N GLU A 20 9.35 -3.54 -7.82
CA GLU A 20 9.79 -3.99 -9.13
C GLU A 20 10.27 -5.45 -9.11
N GLU A 21 10.94 -5.88 -8.04
CA GLU A 21 11.36 -7.27 -7.85
C GLU A 21 10.15 -8.23 -7.78
N ARG A 22 9.08 -7.79 -7.10
CA ARG A 22 7.88 -8.61 -6.87
C ARG A 22 6.85 -8.54 -7.98
N GLU A 23 6.84 -7.47 -8.78
CA GLU A 23 5.88 -7.27 -9.85
C GLU A 23 5.77 -8.43 -10.85
N PRO A 24 6.88 -9.01 -11.37
CA PRO A 24 6.79 -10.16 -12.28
C PRO A 24 6.29 -11.44 -11.59
N GLN A 25 6.43 -11.55 -10.26
CA GLN A 25 6.03 -12.74 -9.49
C GLN A 25 4.50 -12.83 -9.33
N ARG A 26 3.78 -11.72 -9.50
CA ARG A 26 2.32 -11.70 -9.32
C ARG A 26 1.54 -12.39 -10.44
N GLY A 27 2.12 -12.51 -11.64
CA GLY A 27 1.49 -13.15 -12.80
C GLY A 27 0.29 -12.41 -13.42
N ASP A 28 -0.36 -11.50 -12.68
CA ASP A 28 -1.55 -10.73 -13.10
C ASP A 28 -1.22 -9.31 -13.59
N ARG A 29 0.05 -8.91 -13.61
CA ARG A 29 0.47 -7.52 -13.71
C ARG A 29 1.49 -7.30 -14.83
N LEU A 30 1.28 -6.24 -15.61
CA LEU A 30 2.26 -5.78 -16.59
C LEU A 30 3.50 -5.23 -15.87
N VAL A 31 4.68 -5.70 -16.28
CA VAL A 31 5.96 -5.22 -15.77
C VAL A 31 6.15 -3.73 -16.13
N GLY A 32 6.60 -2.95 -15.16
CA GLY A 32 6.78 -1.49 -15.25
C GLY A 32 5.62 -0.69 -14.63
N LEU A 33 4.53 -1.35 -14.23
CA LEU A 33 3.39 -0.66 -13.63
C LEU A 33 3.73 -0.10 -12.24
N ALA A 34 4.57 -0.79 -11.47
CA ALA A 34 5.06 -0.33 -10.17
C ALA A 34 5.73 1.04 -10.28
N ARG A 35 6.68 1.19 -11.23
CA ARG A 35 7.36 2.46 -11.51
C ARG A 35 6.42 3.55 -11.97
N TRP A 36 5.50 3.22 -12.88
CA TRP A 36 4.55 4.20 -13.40
C TRP A 36 3.60 4.74 -12.32
N GLN A 37 3.21 3.88 -11.37
CA GLN A 37 2.32 4.26 -10.27
C GLN A 37 3.04 4.90 -9.09
N TYR A 38 4.34 4.65 -8.92
CA TYR A 38 5.09 4.89 -7.70
C TYR A 38 4.81 6.27 -7.08
N ASP A 39 5.00 7.34 -7.83
CA ASP A 39 4.76 8.71 -7.36
C ASP A 39 3.28 9.12 -7.42
N LYS A 40 2.53 8.57 -8.38
CA LYS A 40 1.14 8.95 -8.63
C LYS A 40 0.20 8.56 -7.49
N VAL A 41 0.39 7.36 -6.94
CA VAL A 41 -0.50 6.85 -5.87
C VAL A 41 -0.13 7.38 -4.49
N ARG A 42 1.08 7.94 -4.36
CA ARG A 42 1.56 8.59 -3.13
C ARG A 42 1.31 10.09 -3.10
N ALA A 43 1.01 10.70 -4.25
CA ALA A 43 0.70 12.11 -4.32
C ALA A 43 -0.59 12.41 -3.53
N ASN A 44 -0.49 13.31 -2.56
CA ASN A 44 -1.61 13.86 -1.80
C ASN A 44 -2.45 12.84 -1.00
N GLY A 45 -1.88 11.68 -0.65
CA GLY A 45 -2.55 10.70 0.21
C GLY A 45 -2.62 11.17 1.67
N ILE A 46 -3.82 11.37 2.19
CA ILE A 46 -4.07 11.59 3.62
C ILE A 46 -4.43 10.24 4.23
N TYR A 47 -3.64 9.79 5.20
CA TYR A 47 -3.84 8.51 5.88
C TYR A 47 -3.87 8.73 7.39
N ASP A 48 -4.72 7.97 8.08
CA ASP A 48 -4.73 7.94 9.55
C ASP A 48 -3.50 7.17 10.06
N VAL A 49 -3.07 6.16 9.31
CA VAL A 49 -1.89 5.33 9.62
C VAL A 49 -1.15 4.99 8.32
N THR A 50 0.18 5.00 8.38
CA THR A 50 1.04 4.54 7.28
C THR A 50 1.89 3.36 7.72
N VAL A 51 2.01 2.36 6.86
CA VAL A 51 2.87 1.19 7.04
C VAL A 51 3.89 1.10 5.92
N GLU A 52 5.13 0.79 6.29
CA GLU A 52 6.24 0.58 5.36
C GLU A 52 6.50 -0.93 5.20
N CYS A 53 6.47 -1.43 3.97
CA CYS A 53 6.79 -2.82 3.69
C CYS A 53 8.31 -2.98 3.76
N ALA A 54 8.78 -3.70 4.78
CA ALA A 54 10.14 -4.21 4.81
C ALA A 54 10.25 -5.51 4.00
N LEU A 55 11.49 -5.94 3.74
CA LEU A 55 11.80 -7.20 3.05
C LEU A 55 11.25 -8.45 3.79
N PHE A 56 10.84 -8.32 5.05
CA PHE A 56 10.24 -9.39 5.86
C PHE A 56 8.72 -9.22 6.01
N VAL A 57 8.01 -10.27 5.61
CA VAL A 57 6.58 -10.62 5.76
C VAL A 57 5.68 -9.60 6.48
N VAL A 58 4.58 -9.29 5.80
CA VAL A 58 3.40 -8.59 6.30
C VAL A 58 2.88 -9.29 7.57
N HIS A 59 3.21 -8.75 8.75
CA HIS A 59 2.34 -8.86 9.91
C HIS A 59 1.59 -7.53 9.97
N ALA A 60 0.46 -7.45 9.28
CA ALA A 60 -0.46 -6.35 9.48
C ALA A 60 -0.90 -6.40 10.95
N LEU A 61 -0.37 -5.48 11.77
CA LEU A 61 -0.84 -5.24 13.12
C LEU A 61 -2.32 -4.85 13.01
N ALA A 62 -3.19 -5.82 13.30
CA ALA A 62 -4.60 -5.56 13.53
C ALA A 62 -4.70 -4.62 14.74
N LEU A 63 -4.77 -3.31 14.48
CA LEU A 63 -5.02 -2.32 15.52
C LEU A 63 -6.40 -2.62 16.11
N ARG A 64 -6.41 -3.25 17.28
CA ARG A 64 -7.58 -3.37 18.16
C ARG A 64 -8.00 -1.96 18.59
N GLY A 65 -9.14 -1.49 18.10
CA GLY A 65 -10.02 -0.57 18.83
C GLY A 65 -11.37 -1.28 18.96
N GLY A 66 -11.99 -1.43 20.13
CA GLY A 66 -12.10 -0.45 21.21
C GLY A 66 -13.49 0.15 21.11
#